data_AF-A0A2K8PRI5-F1
#
_entry.id   AF-A0A2K8PRI5-F1
#
_cell.length_a   1.000
_cell.length_b   1.000
_cell.length_c   1.000
_cell.angle_alpha   90.00
_cell.angle_beta   90.00
_cell.angle_gamma   90.00
#
_symmetry.space_group_name_H-M   'P 1'
#
loop_
_entity.id
_entity.type
_entity.pdbx_description
1 polymer ?
#
loop_
_entity_poly.entity_id
_entity_poly.type
_entity_poly.pdbx_seq_one_letter_code
_entity_poly.pdbx_strand_id
1 'polypeptide(L)'
;MTIHRPGRPEDLPEASLLWARWAALAAVTWDAEEEKETFRRGYWLGDSAGADGCALHYDDSSCSRWVLVRADGGRAVLFGQDDSSKVGRYEPAIDLLAGAPGWVRREVRDDLLHQGRIECVYWFEDGSWHRAPYPDDLSDDGLDCGMSHLSSSDHAVEAICALFEFDYEYEGAVEACELFVEHAERGTATPEVVRAFADELVRVHAEYELSPPWIPIARSEADIAAMTALVRRR
;
A
#
# COMPACT_ATOMS: atom_id res chain seq x y z
N MET A 1 7.45 6.62 12.68
CA MET A 1 6.74 6.13 13.90
C MET A 1 6.75 4.61 13.86
N THR A 2 7.06 3.92 14.96
CA THR A 2 7.02 2.44 14.99
C THR A 2 5.61 1.95 15.24
N ILE A 3 5.11 1.00 14.43
CA ILE A 3 3.80 0.35 14.64
C ILE A 3 3.88 -0.58 15.86
N HIS A 4 2.81 -0.64 16.67
CA HIS A 4 2.75 -1.55 17.80
C HIS A 4 2.63 -3.01 17.34
N ARG A 5 3.02 -3.95 18.21
CA ARG A 5 2.81 -5.39 17.99
C ARG A 5 2.03 -5.96 19.18
N PRO A 6 0.76 -6.35 19.00
CA PRO A 6 -0.04 -6.21 17.79
C PRO A 6 -0.37 -4.74 17.49
N GLY A 7 -0.71 -4.44 16.24
CA GLY A 7 -1.02 -3.09 15.80
C GLY A 7 -2.16 -2.45 16.59
N ARG A 8 -2.20 -1.13 16.56
CA ARG A 8 -3.30 -0.32 17.11
C ARG A 8 -3.89 0.60 16.06
N PRO A 9 -5.16 0.99 16.18
CA PRO A 9 -5.78 1.89 15.20
C PRO A 9 -5.00 3.19 14.99
N GLU A 10 -4.42 3.76 16.04
CA GLU A 10 -3.61 4.99 15.99
C GLU A 10 -2.25 4.83 15.28
N ASP A 11 -1.84 3.60 14.94
CA ASP A 11 -0.60 3.36 14.19
C ASP A 11 -0.75 3.67 12.70
N LEU A 12 -1.99 3.66 12.21
CA LEU A 12 -2.30 3.93 10.82
C LEU A 12 -2.57 5.42 10.60
N PRO A 13 -2.05 6.02 9.52
CA PRO A 13 -2.39 7.39 9.14
C PRO A 13 -3.85 7.45 8.68
N GLU A 14 -4.42 8.65 8.54
CA GLU A 14 -5.72 8.86 7.91
C GLU A 14 -5.88 8.02 6.63
N ALA A 15 -7.06 7.43 6.40
CA ALA A 15 -7.27 6.49 5.30
C ALA A 15 -6.93 7.08 3.92
N SER A 16 -7.15 8.39 3.72
CA SER A 16 -6.77 9.08 2.49
C SER A 16 -5.25 9.19 2.30
N LEU A 17 -4.49 9.32 3.39
CA LEU A 17 -3.02 9.35 3.35
C LEU A 17 -2.46 7.96 3.11
N LEU A 18 -2.99 6.93 3.80
CA LEU A 18 -2.61 5.55 3.55
C LEU A 18 -2.82 5.18 2.07
N TRP A 19 -3.99 5.52 1.53
CA TRP A 19 -4.31 5.31 0.13
C TRP A 19 -3.36 6.06 -0.80
N ALA A 20 -3.09 7.34 -0.55
CA ALA A 20 -2.21 8.14 -1.41
C ALA A 20 -0.78 7.58 -1.48
N ARG A 21 -0.23 7.15 -0.34
CA ARG A 21 1.12 6.55 -0.27
C ARG A 21 1.17 5.22 -1.00
N TRP A 22 0.17 4.35 -0.78
CA TRP A 22 0.10 3.07 -1.46
C TRP A 22 -0.09 3.26 -2.98
N ALA A 23 -0.95 4.20 -3.40
CA ALA A 23 -1.11 4.54 -4.82
C ALA A 23 0.19 5.09 -5.43
N ALA A 24 1.02 5.81 -4.66
CA ALA A 24 2.35 6.22 -5.08
C ALA A 24 3.26 5.00 -5.31
N LEU A 25 3.28 4.02 -4.39
CA LEU A 25 4.03 2.78 -4.58
C LEU A 25 3.54 1.99 -5.81
N ALA A 26 2.23 1.87 -6.00
CA ALA A 26 1.65 1.25 -7.20
C ALA A 26 2.03 2.02 -8.49
N ALA A 27 2.10 3.34 -8.45
CA ALA A 27 2.53 4.15 -9.59
C ALA A 27 4.01 3.96 -9.90
N VAL A 28 4.91 4.01 -8.91
CA VAL A 28 6.36 3.84 -9.16
C VAL A 28 6.72 2.41 -9.57
N THR A 29 5.88 1.44 -9.22
CA THR A 29 6.04 0.03 -9.64
C THR A 29 5.24 -0.34 -10.88
N TRP A 30 4.64 0.64 -11.56
CA TRP A 30 3.83 0.41 -12.74
C TRP A 30 4.62 -0.29 -13.87
N ASP A 31 4.13 -1.46 -14.28
CA ASP A 31 4.60 -2.18 -15.46
C ASP A 31 3.41 -2.54 -16.37
N ALA A 32 3.40 -1.99 -17.59
CA ALA A 32 2.29 -2.20 -18.52
C ALA A 32 2.11 -3.67 -18.97
N GLU A 33 3.16 -4.50 -18.91
CA GLU A 33 3.04 -5.94 -19.18
C GLU A 33 2.53 -6.70 -17.95
N GLU A 34 3.00 -6.36 -16.74
CA GLU A 34 2.47 -6.98 -15.51
C GLU A 34 0.99 -6.65 -15.29
N GLU A 35 0.53 -5.48 -15.72
CA GLU A 35 -0.88 -5.08 -15.69
C GLU A 35 -1.80 -5.99 -16.52
N LYS A 36 -1.24 -6.78 -17.44
CA LYS A 36 -2.00 -7.76 -18.25
C LYS A 36 -2.03 -9.15 -17.60
N GLU A 37 -1.22 -9.39 -16.59
CA GLU A 37 -1.10 -10.69 -15.94
C GLU A 37 -2.29 -10.99 -15.04
N THR A 38 -2.70 -12.26 -15.02
CA THR A 38 -3.78 -12.72 -14.14
C THR A 38 -3.30 -12.86 -12.68
N PHE A 39 -2.02 -13.16 -12.48
CA PHE A 39 -1.40 -13.27 -11.16
C PHE A 39 -0.35 -12.18 -11.02
N ARG A 40 -0.60 -11.23 -10.12
CA ARG A 40 0.20 -10.02 -9.94
C ARG A 40 1.01 -10.08 -8.66
N ARG A 41 2.14 -9.37 -8.66
CA ARG A 41 3.01 -9.18 -7.49
C ARG A 41 3.23 -7.70 -7.27
N GLY A 42 3.80 -7.34 -6.13
CA GLY A 42 4.06 -5.94 -5.81
C GLY A 42 2.76 -5.19 -5.55
N TYR A 43 2.67 -3.94 -6.00
CA TYR A 43 1.58 -3.02 -5.67
C TYR A 43 0.73 -2.76 -6.91
N TRP A 44 -0.59 -2.87 -6.78
CA TRP A 44 -1.46 -2.53 -7.91
C TRP A 44 -2.84 -2.03 -7.48
N LEU A 45 -3.53 -1.41 -8.44
CA LEU A 45 -4.92 -1.07 -8.30
C LEU A 45 -5.77 -2.13 -9.00
N GLY A 46 -6.70 -2.72 -8.26
CA GLY A 46 -7.69 -3.67 -8.77
C GLY A 46 -9.12 -3.14 -8.58
N ASP A 47 -10.06 -3.86 -9.17
CA ASP A 47 -11.47 -3.70 -8.82
C ASP A 47 -11.72 -4.35 -7.46
N SER A 48 -12.49 -3.70 -6.58
CA SER A 48 -12.96 -4.40 -5.38
C SER A 48 -14.05 -5.40 -5.78
N ALA A 49 -14.14 -6.52 -5.06
CA ALA A 49 -15.21 -7.50 -5.28
C ALA A 49 -16.61 -6.97 -4.89
N GLY A 50 -16.67 -5.81 -4.21
CA GLY A 50 -17.88 -5.14 -3.77
C GLY A 50 -18.53 -4.22 -4.82
N ALA A 51 -19.68 -3.65 -4.47
CA ALA A 51 -20.40 -2.71 -5.33
C ALA A 51 -19.69 -1.35 -5.36
N ASP A 52 -19.08 -1.02 -6.50
CA ASP A 52 -18.61 0.31 -6.92
C ASP A 52 -17.26 0.83 -6.36
N GLY A 53 -16.43 -0.04 -5.77
CA GLY A 53 -15.13 0.36 -5.18
C GLY A 53 -13.89 -0.02 -6.01
N CYS A 54 -12.83 0.78 -5.91
CA CYS A 54 -11.48 0.35 -6.28
C CYS A 54 -10.74 -0.15 -5.03
N ALA A 55 -9.83 -1.09 -5.20
CA ALA A 55 -8.98 -1.61 -4.14
C ALA A 55 -7.51 -1.50 -4.53
N LEU A 56 -6.68 -1.11 -3.57
CA LEU A 56 -5.23 -1.25 -3.68
C LEU A 56 -4.84 -2.59 -3.11
N HIS A 57 -3.98 -3.29 -3.83
CA HIS A 57 -3.51 -4.62 -3.48
C HIS A 57 -2.00 -4.61 -3.35
N TYR A 58 -1.51 -5.53 -2.52
CA TYR A 58 -0.11 -5.85 -2.34
C TYR A 58 0.06 -7.35 -2.16
N ASP A 59 1.03 -7.94 -2.87
CA ASP A 59 1.39 -9.35 -2.74
C ASP A 59 2.90 -9.52 -2.99
N ASP A 60 3.63 -10.00 -1.98
CA ASP A 60 5.07 -10.25 -2.07
C ASP A 60 5.42 -11.63 -2.66
N SER A 61 4.40 -12.41 -3.04
CA SER A 61 4.48 -13.80 -3.51
C SER A 61 5.14 -14.77 -2.54
N SER A 62 5.23 -14.38 -1.27
CA SER A 62 5.85 -15.15 -0.20
C SER A 62 4.87 -15.28 0.96
N CYS A 63 4.86 -14.30 1.87
CA CYS A 63 4.16 -14.41 3.14
C CYS A 63 3.21 -13.24 3.41
N SER A 64 3.20 -12.21 2.57
CA SER A 64 2.49 -10.97 2.83
C SER A 64 1.51 -10.67 1.71
N ARG A 65 0.24 -10.50 2.08
CA ARG A 65 -0.80 -10.03 1.17
C ARG A 65 -1.70 -9.04 1.88
N TRP A 66 -1.96 -7.92 1.24
CA TRP A 66 -2.78 -6.85 1.81
C TRP A 66 -3.70 -6.25 0.76
N VAL A 67 -4.86 -5.81 1.22
CA VAL A 67 -5.86 -5.12 0.42
C VAL A 67 -6.39 -3.91 1.20
N LEU A 68 -6.43 -2.77 0.55
CA LEU A 68 -7.09 -1.56 1.02
C LEU A 68 -8.25 -1.23 0.09
N VAL A 69 -9.47 -1.38 0.59
CA VAL A 69 -10.70 -1.03 -0.13
C VAL A 69 -11.18 0.33 0.34
N ARG A 70 -11.59 1.20 -0.60
CA ARG A 70 -12.33 2.42 -0.30
C ARG A 70 -13.82 2.22 -0.52
N ALA A 71 -14.60 2.76 0.40
CA ALA A 71 -16.05 2.76 0.36
C ALA A 71 -16.59 4.19 0.48
N ASP A 72 -17.87 4.36 0.16
CA ASP A 72 -18.54 5.66 0.19
C ASP A 72 -18.42 6.36 1.55
N GLY A 73 -18.44 7.70 1.52
CA GLY A 73 -18.44 8.51 2.74
C GLY A 73 -17.09 8.60 3.43
N GLY A 74 -15.99 8.38 2.69
CA GLY A 74 -14.63 8.43 3.24
C GLY A 74 -14.25 7.19 4.07
N ARG A 75 -15.03 6.11 3.95
CA ARG A 75 -14.77 4.85 4.64
C ARG A 75 -13.71 4.04 3.92
N ALA A 76 -12.97 3.24 4.67
CA ALA A 76 -12.00 2.31 4.09
C ALA A 76 -11.86 1.05 4.96
N VAL A 77 -11.50 -0.06 4.35
CA VAL A 77 -11.12 -1.26 5.10
C VAL A 77 -9.76 -1.76 4.59
N LEU A 78 -8.86 -1.98 5.53
CA LEU A 78 -7.56 -2.60 5.33
C LEU A 78 -7.62 -4.01 5.88
N PHE A 79 -7.26 -5.00 5.10
CA PHE A 79 -7.17 -6.37 5.57
C PHE A 79 -6.07 -7.13 4.85
N GLY A 80 -5.56 -8.17 5.48
CA GLY A 80 -4.46 -8.94 4.93
C GLY A 80 -3.93 -10.02 5.85
N GLN A 81 -2.77 -10.53 5.49
CA GLN A 81 -1.98 -11.48 6.25
C GLN A 81 -0.48 -11.20 6.10
N ASP A 82 0.27 -11.65 7.10
CA ASP A 82 1.72 -11.67 7.12
C ASP A 82 2.17 -12.85 8.01
N ASP A 83 3.23 -13.58 7.65
CA ASP A 83 3.67 -14.77 8.43
C ASP A 83 4.15 -14.43 9.86
N SER A 84 4.51 -13.17 10.12
CA SER A 84 4.77 -12.67 11.47
C SER A 84 3.53 -12.75 12.37
N SER A 85 2.33 -12.65 11.80
CA SER A 85 1.06 -12.68 12.53
C SER A 85 0.88 -13.96 13.33
N LYS A 86 0.37 -13.81 14.55
CA LYS A 86 -0.01 -14.92 15.42
C LYS A 86 -1.52 -15.16 15.43
N VAL A 87 -2.30 -14.32 14.78
CA VAL A 87 -3.77 -14.34 14.84
C VAL A 87 -4.32 -15.69 14.38
N GLY A 88 -3.95 -16.17 13.19
CA GLY A 88 -4.51 -17.43 12.70
C GLY A 88 -3.92 -18.68 13.34
N ARG A 89 -3.05 -18.55 14.35
CA ARG A 89 -2.55 -19.66 15.19
C ARG A 89 -2.98 -19.52 16.65
N TYR A 90 -3.72 -18.45 16.98
CA TYR A 90 -4.15 -18.14 18.33
C TYR A 90 -5.38 -18.99 18.71
N GLU A 91 -5.40 -19.50 19.95
CA GLU A 91 -6.49 -20.33 20.48
C GLU A 91 -6.95 -19.75 21.83
N PRO A 92 -8.25 -19.43 22.02
CA PRO A 92 -9.35 -19.62 21.06
C PRO A 92 -9.27 -18.69 19.85
N ALA A 93 -9.76 -19.15 18.70
CA ALA A 93 -9.75 -18.37 17.46
C ALA A 93 -10.35 -16.95 17.65
N ILE A 94 -9.63 -15.95 17.14
CA ILE A 94 -10.01 -14.53 17.26
C ILE A 94 -11.04 -14.19 16.19
N ASP A 95 -12.19 -13.60 16.59
CA ASP A 95 -13.14 -13.00 15.65
C ASP A 95 -12.64 -11.62 15.21
N LEU A 96 -11.92 -11.56 14.09
CA LEU A 96 -11.39 -10.35 13.47
C LEU A 96 -12.46 -9.33 13.06
N LEU A 97 -13.73 -9.74 13.01
CA LEU A 97 -14.85 -8.89 12.66
C LEU A 97 -15.74 -8.58 13.87
N ALA A 98 -15.31 -8.90 15.09
CA ALA A 98 -16.05 -8.52 16.31
C ALA A 98 -16.23 -7.00 16.36
N GLY A 99 -17.48 -6.54 16.45
CA GLY A 99 -17.82 -5.11 16.42
C GLY A 99 -17.80 -4.45 15.04
N ALA A 100 -17.37 -5.14 13.98
CA ALA A 100 -17.28 -4.56 12.64
C ALA A 100 -18.69 -4.26 12.06
N PRO A 101 -18.87 -3.08 11.44
CA PRO A 101 -20.08 -2.71 10.71
C PRO A 101 -20.43 -3.71 9.59
N GLY A 102 -21.71 -3.75 9.21
CA GLY A 102 -22.20 -4.66 8.17
C GLY A 102 -21.55 -4.45 6.79
N TRP A 103 -21.09 -3.24 6.49
CA TRP A 103 -20.39 -2.95 5.24
C TRP A 103 -18.99 -3.56 5.21
N VAL A 104 -18.22 -3.47 6.32
CA VAL A 104 -16.89 -4.10 6.46
C VAL A 104 -16.99 -5.61 6.23
N ARG A 105 -17.99 -6.24 6.85
CA ARG A 105 -18.20 -7.70 6.70
C ARG A 105 -18.50 -8.12 5.26
N ARG A 106 -19.08 -7.24 4.44
CA ARG A 106 -19.33 -7.50 3.02
C ARG A 106 -18.01 -7.47 2.25
N GLU A 107 -17.26 -6.38 2.36
CA GLU A 107 -15.98 -6.19 1.67
C GLU A 107 -14.97 -7.30 2.01
N VAL A 108 -14.85 -7.65 3.29
CA VAL A 108 -13.89 -8.68 3.76
C VAL A 108 -14.35 -10.09 3.39
N ARG A 109 -15.67 -10.37 3.38
CA ARG A 109 -16.19 -11.70 3.03
C ARG A 109 -15.87 -12.05 1.58
N ASP A 110 -16.01 -11.10 0.67
CA ASP A 110 -15.81 -11.37 -0.74
C ASP A 110 -14.34 -11.72 -1.00
N ASP A 111 -13.38 -11.11 -0.30
CA ASP A 111 -11.96 -11.50 -0.40
C ASP A 111 -11.64 -12.86 0.26
N LEU A 112 -12.17 -13.11 1.47
CA LEU A 112 -12.05 -14.41 2.16
C LEU A 112 -12.52 -15.59 1.30
N LEU A 113 -13.56 -15.37 0.49
CA LEU A 113 -14.12 -16.39 -0.41
C LEU A 113 -13.24 -16.69 -1.62
N HIS A 114 -12.37 -15.75 -2.03
CA HIS A 114 -11.55 -15.89 -3.24
C HIS A 114 -10.09 -16.30 -2.95
N GLN A 115 -9.52 -15.89 -1.80
CA GLN A 115 -8.05 -15.76 -1.73
C GLN A 115 -7.34 -16.42 -0.54
N GLY A 116 -8.06 -16.83 0.51
CA GLY A 116 -7.46 -17.48 1.69
C GLY A 116 -7.21 -16.52 2.86
N ARG A 117 -6.52 -17.05 3.88
CA ARG A 117 -6.43 -16.59 5.28
C ARG A 117 -6.26 -15.07 5.44
N ILE A 118 -7.20 -14.45 6.17
CA ILE A 118 -7.06 -13.08 6.70
C ILE A 118 -6.68 -13.18 8.17
N GLU A 119 -5.65 -12.43 8.55
CA GLU A 119 -5.11 -12.41 9.91
C GLU A 119 -5.13 -11.01 10.53
N CYS A 120 -5.44 -9.99 9.74
CA CYS A 120 -5.47 -8.61 10.18
C CYS A 120 -6.64 -7.88 9.49
N VAL A 121 -7.46 -7.14 10.26
CA VAL A 121 -8.57 -6.33 9.73
C VAL A 121 -8.69 -5.02 10.50
N TYR A 122 -8.65 -3.92 9.77
CA TYR A 122 -8.86 -2.56 10.25
C TYR A 122 -9.90 -1.86 9.37
N TRP A 123 -10.78 -1.07 9.96
CA TRP A 123 -11.73 -0.25 9.20
C TRP A 123 -11.71 1.20 9.65
N PHE A 124 -11.83 2.11 8.71
CA PHE A 124 -11.87 3.54 8.92
C PHE A 124 -13.30 4.05 8.70
N GLU A 125 -13.85 4.70 9.71
CA GLU A 125 -15.16 5.36 9.69
C GLU A 125 -15.14 6.47 10.73
N ASP A 126 -15.81 7.60 10.43
CA ASP A 126 -15.91 8.76 11.31
C ASP A 126 -14.57 9.36 11.78
N GLY A 127 -13.55 9.32 10.91
CA GLY A 127 -12.27 10.00 11.16
C GLY A 127 -11.28 9.21 12.01
N SER A 128 -11.51 7.91 12.21
CA SER A 128 -10.58 7.04 12.93
C SER A 128 -10.57 5.63 12.37
N TRP A 129 -9.42 4.96 12.50
CA TRP A 129 -9.35 3.51 12.35
C TRP A 129 -9.97 2.82 13.56
N HIS A 130 -10.42 1.59 13.33
CA HIS A 130 -10.99 0.68 14.31
C HIS A 130 -10.52 -0.74 13.97
N ARG A 131 -10.49 -1.61 14.97
CA ARG A 131 -10.26 -3.04 14.80
C ARG A 131 -11.02 -3.85 15.84
N ALA A 132 -11.18 -5.15 15.61
CA ALA A 132 -11.65 -6.05 16.64
C ALA A 132 -10.71 -6.05 17.86
N PRO A 133 -11.24 -6.20 19.09
CA PRO A 133 -10.39 -6.34 20.27
C PRO A 133 -9.54 -7.61 20.15
N TYR A 134 -8.26 -7.48 20.50
CA TYR A 134 -7.36 -8.62 20.58
C TYR A 134 -7.12 -9.02 22.04
N PRO A 135 -6.84 -10.30 22.31
CA PRO A 135 -6.37 -10.75 23.61
C PRO A 135 -5.06 -10.06 24.02
N ASP A 136 -4.89 -9.83 25.33
CA ASP A 136 -3.73 -9.11 25.88
C ASP A 136 -2.39 -9.82 25.65
N ASP A 137 -2.41 -11.13 25.42
CA ASP A 137 -1.23 -11.97 25.20
C ASP A 137 -0.96 -12.28 23.71
N LEU A 138 -1.78 -11.74 22.78
CA LEU A 138 -1.46 -11.79 21.37
C LEU A 138 -0.20 -10.95 21.13
N SER A 139 0.86 -11.55 20.59
CA SER A 139 2.15 -10.86 20.44
C SER A 139 2.28 -10.05 19.15
N ASP A 140 1.58 -10.44 18.08
CA ASP A 140 1.70 -9.80 16.76
C ASP A 140 0.48 -10.14 15.90
N ASP A 141 -0.01 -9.16 15.13
CA ASP A 141 -1.08 -9.32 14.14
C ASP A 141 -0.58 -9.13 12.69
N GLY A 142 0.70 -8.82 12.51
CA GLY A 142 1.34 -8.67 11.21
C GLY A 142 1.29 -7.26 10.62
N LEU A 143 0.62 -6.30 11.27
CA LEU A 143 0.46 -4.94 10.73
C LEU A 143 1.80 -4.24 10.52
N ASP A 144 2.74 -4.39 11.45
CA ASP A 144 4.06 -3.74 11.38
C ASP A 144 4.87 -4.24 10.17
N CYS A 145 4.97 -5.56 9.99
CA CYS A 145 5.67 -6.14 8.84
C CYS A 145 4.98 -5.78 7.51
N GLY A 146 3.65 -5.84 7.48
CA GLY A 146 2.88 -5.58 6.28
C GLY A 146 2.89 -4.13 5.85
N MET A 147 2.65 -3.19 6.76
CA MET A 147 2.18 -1.83 6.42
C MET A 147 3.01 -0.69 7.05
N SER A 148 4.06 -0.98 7.83
CA SER A 148 4.89 0.07 8.46
C SER A 148 5.49 1.04 7.44
N HIS A 149 5.85 0.54 6.25
CA HIS A 149 6.40 1.33 5.16
C HIS A 149 5.42 2.39 4.58
N LEU A 150 4.14 2.34 4.95
CA LEU A 150 3.13 3.35 4.55
C LEU A 150 2.64 4.22 5.73
N SER A 151 3.15 3.99 6.94
CA SER A 151 2.66 4.64 8.17
C SER A 151 3.02 6.13 8.26
N SER A 152 4.12 6.57 7.64
CA SER A 152 4.51 7.97 7.53
C SER A 152 5.06 8.30 6.13
N SER A 153 5.17 9.59 5.82
CA SER A 153 5.76 10.07 4.57
C SER A 153 7.22 9.60 4.46
N ASP A 154 8.01 9.75 5.53
CA ASP A 154 9.40 9.28 5.58
C ASP A 154 9.53 7.79 5.26
N HIS A 155 8.68 6.94 5.84
CA HIS A 155 8.71 5.50 5.57
C HIS A 155 8.28 5.17 4.13
N ALA A 156 7.34 5.93 3.55
CA ALA A 156 6.94 5.75 2.16
C ALA A 156 8.07 6.17 1.20
N VAL A 157 8.80 7.24 1.53
CA VAL A 157 10.00 7.66 0.79
C VAL A 157 11.09 6.58 0.89
N GLU A 158 11.37 6.09 2.09
CA GLU A 158 12.32 4.98 2.31
C GLU A 158 11.94 3.74 1.50
N ALA A 159 10.64 3.41 1.43
CA ALA A 159 10.14 2.30 0.64
C ALA A 159 10.41 2.49 -0.87
N ILE A 160 10.14 3.68 -1.41
CA ILE A 160 10.40 4.00 -2.82
C ILE A 160 11.91 3.99 -3.10
N CYS A 161 12.73 4.57 -2.23
CA CYS A 161 14.19 4.52 -2.36
C CYS A 161 14.69 3.07 -2.37
N ALA A 162 14.17 2.21 -1.48
CA ALA A 162 14.55 0.80 -1.41
C ALA A 162 14.18 0.03 -2.69
N LEU A 163 13.05 0.34 -3.33
CA LEU A 163 12.64 -0.25 -4.61
C LEU A 163 13.65 0.00 -5.74
N PHE A 164 14.31 1.15 -5.73
CA PHE A 164 15.35 1.53 -6.71
C PHE A 164 16.78 1.33 -6.20
N GLU A 165 16.95 0.68 -5.04
CA GLU A 165 18.25 0.50 -4.38
C GLU A 165 19.02 1.81 -4.16
N PHE A 166 18.29 2.91 -3.93
CA PHE A 166 18.89 4.22 -3.73
C PHE A 166 19.50 4.39 -2.34
N ASP A 167 20.72 4.93 -2.32
CA ASP A 167 21.44 5.32 -1.10
C ASP A 167 21.55 6.86 -1.00
N TYR A 168 21.87 7.38 0.18
CA TYR A 168 22.05 8.82 0.46
C TYR A 168 23.19 9.46 -0.34
N GLU A 169 24.04 8.65 -0.98
CA GLU A 169 25.12 9.10 -1.85
C GLU A 169 24.65 9.50 -3.26
N TYR A 170 23.40 9.16 -3.62
CA TYR A 170 22.82 9.47 -4.92
C TYR A 170 22.09 10.82 -4.88
N GLU A 171 22.81 11.86 -5.31
CA GLU A 171 22.32 13.24 -5.34
C GLU A 171 21.01 13.32 -6.14
N GLY A 172 19.98 13.95 -5.56
CA GLY A 172 18.65 14.14 -6.18
C GLY A 172 17.68 12.97 -6.04
N ALA A 173 18.15 11.75 -5.76
CA ALA A 173 17.29 10.55 -5.71
C ALA A 173 16.24 10.60 -4.60
N VAL A 174 16.68 10.92 -3.37
CA VAL A 174 15.79 11.03 -2.20
C VAL A 174 14.83 12.20 -2.36
N GLU A 175 15.30 13.35 -2.82
CA GLU A 175 14.48 14.55 -3.04
C GLU A 175 13.35 14.28 -4.07
N ALA A 176 13.64 13.52 -5.13
CA ALA A 176 12.62 13.13 -6.10
C ALA A 176 11.54 12.23 -5.48
N CYS A 177 11.94 11.29 -4.62
CA CYS A 177 11.01 10.43 -3.89
C CYS A 177 10.15 11.24 -2.90
N GLU A 178 10.77 12.16 -2.15
CA GLU A 178 10.09 13.08 -1.24
C GLU A 178 9.04 13.93 -1.95
N LEU A 179 9.43 14.59 -3.05
CA LEU A 179 8.53 15.42 -3.85
C LEU A 179 7.37 14.60 -4.42
N PHE A 180 7.64 13.39 -4.91
CA PHE A 180 6.60 12.51 -5.45
C PHE A 180 5.57 12.10 -4.39
N VAL A 181 6.03 11.67 -3.21
CA VAL A 181 5.16 11.32 -2.07
C VAL A 181 4.36 12.54 -1.60
N GLU A 182 4.99 13.72 -1.49
CA GLU A 182 4.30 14.96 -1.10
C GLU A 182 3.15 15.28 -2.08
N HIS A 183 3.43 15.21 -3.38
CA HIS A 183 2.42 15.45 -4.41
C HIS A 183 1.29 14.42 -4.40
N ALA A 184 1.59 13.15 -4.10
CA ALA A 184 0.58 12.11 -3.94
C ALA A 184 -0.35 12.40 -2.75
N GLU A 185 0.21 12.65 -1.57
CA GLU A 185 -0.55 12.97 -0.34
C GLU A 185 -1.42 14.21 -0.52
N ARG A 186 -0.88 15.25 -1.14
CA ARG A 186 -1.61 16.51 -1.40
C ARG A 186 -2.61 16.39 -2.55
N GLY A 187 -2.48 15.38 -3.40
CA GLY A 187 -3.37 15.17 -4.56
C GLY A 187 -3.08 16.12 -5.70
N THR A 188 -1.83 16.56 -5.77
CA THR A 188 -1.32 17.51 -6.74
C THR A 188 -0.36 16.88 -7.73
N ALA A 189 -0.24 15.54 -7.73
CA ALA A 189 0.49 14.80 -8.75
C ALA A 189 -0.13 15.05 -10.15
N THR A 190 0.61 15.74 -10.99
CA THR A 190 0.27 15.99 -12.40
C THR A 190 1.18 15.14 -13.31
N PRO A 191 0.86 15.02 -14.60
CA PRO A 191 1.77 14.36 -15.55
C PRO A 191 3.19 14.94 -15.54
N GLU A 192 3.33 16.24 -15.28
CA GLU A 192 4.63 16.91 -15.16
C GLU A 192 5.39 16.45 -13.92
N VAL A 193 4.72 16.26 -12.79
CA VAL A 193 5.33 15.73 -11.56
C VAL A 193 5.80 14.28 -11.79
N VAL A 194 4.95 13.44 -12.38
CA VAL A 194 5.30 12.04 -12.67
C VAL A 194 6.47 11.97 -13.65
N ARG A 195 6.47 12.81 -14.69
CA ARG A 195 7.56 12.87 -15.67
C ARG A 195 8.86 13.35 -15.02
N ALA A 196 8.81 14.40 -14.20
CA ALA A 196 10.00 14.90 -13.49
C ALA A 196 10.59 13.82 -12.58
N PHE A 197 9.76 13.06 -11.87
CA PHE A 197 10.20 11.90 -11.09
C PHE A 197 10.88 10.85 -11.98
N ALA A 198 10.23 10.43 -13.08
CA ALA A 198 10.79 9.43 -13.99
C ALA A 198 12.12 9.88 -14.64
N ASP A 199 12.20 11.13 -15.08
CA ASP A 199 13.41 11.72 -15.68
C ASP A 199 14.57 11.71 -14.67
N GLU A 200 14.28 12.00 -13.40
CA GLU A 200 15.27 11.99 -12.33
C GLU A 200 15.75 10.56 -12.01
N LEU A 201 14.85 9.56 -12.01
CA LEU A 201 15.25 8.16 -11.90
C LEU A 201 16.21 7.75 -13.02
N VAL A 202 15.92 8.12 -14.27
CA VAL A 202 16.79 7.84 -15.41
C VAL A 202 18.16 8.52 -15.25
N ARG A 203 18.16 9.79 -14.82
CA ARG A 203 19.37 10.57 -14.58
C ARG A 203 20.27 9.91 -13.54
N VAL A 204 19.72 9.57 -12.37
CA VAL A 204 20.45 8.93 -11.27
C VAL A 204 21.03 7.58 -11.69
N HIS A 205 20.24 6.72 -12.34
CA HIS A 205 20.74 5.42 -12.80
C HIS A 205 21.89 5.55 -13.82
N ALA A 206 21.81 6.55 -14.70
CA ALA A 206 22.84 6.81 -15.69
C ALA A 206 24.13 7.39 -15.08
N GLU A 207 24.01 8.32 -14.13
CA GLU A 207 25.17 8.97 -13.50
C GLU A 207 25.95 8.01 -12.60
N TYR A 208 25.26 7.18 -11.83
CA TYR A 208 25.86 6.27 -10.85
C TYR A 208 26.10 4.86 -11.40
N GLU A 209 25.88 4.64 -12.71
CA GLU A 209 26.04 3.36 -13.41
C GLU A 209 25.34 2.19 -12.68
N LEU A 210 24.16 2.46 -12.11
CA LEU A 210 23.39 1.46 -11.39
C LEU A 210 22.93 0.35 -12.34
N SER A 211 22.87 -0.87 -11.81
CA SER A 211 22.21 -1.95 -12.55
C SER A 211 20.76 -1.54 -12.85
N PRO A 212 20.20 -1.92 -14.01
CA PRO A 212 18.81 -1.66 -14.27
C PRO A 212 17.96 -2.16 -13.10
N PRO A 213 17.05 -1.33 -12.57
CA PRO A 213 16.24 -1.72 -11.45
C PRO A 213 15.38 -2.92 -11.85
N TRP A 214 15.06 -3.77 -10.88
CA TRP A 214 14.13 -4.88 -11.07
C TRP A 214 12.71 -4.40 -11.45
N ILE A 215 12.45 -3.12 -11.24
CA ILE A 215 11.18 -2.43 -11.50
C ILE A 215 11.36 -1.53 -12.72
N PRO A 216 10.40 -1.48 -13.66
CA PRO A 216 10.51 -0.59 -14.80
C PRO A 216 10.49 0.88 -14.39
N ILE A 217 11.35 1.67 -15.03
CA ILE A 217 11.22 3.13 -15.05
C ILE A 217 10.29 3.48 -16.21
N ALA A 218 9.31 4.36 -16.00
CA ALA A 218 8.40 4.83 -17.05
C ALA A 218 9.15 5.36 -18.28
N ARG A 219 8.81 4.87 -19.47
CA ARG A 219 9.56 5.21 -20.71
C ARG A 219 8.71 5.87 -21.78
N SER A 220 7.38 5.88 -21.60
CA SER A 220 6.44 6.38 -22.59
C SER A 220 5.41 7.33 -21.99
N GLU A 221 4.82 8.17 -22.84
CA GLU A 221 3.69 9.03 -22.45
C GLU A 221 2.48 8.21 -21.95
N ALA A 222 2.35 6.97 -22.40
CA ALA A 222 1.32 6.06 -21.90
C ALA A 222 1.58 5.63 -20.45
N ASP A 223 2.84 5.34 -20.10
CA ASP A 223 3.23 5.01 -18.72
C ASP A 223 3.00 6.21 -17.80
N ILE A 224 3.46 7.40 -18.21
CA ILE A 224 3.26 8.64 -17.44
C ILE A 224 1.76 8.88 -17.20
N ALA A 225 0.92 8.70 -18.22
CA ALA A 225 -0.53 8.85 -18.07
C ALA A 225 -1.13 7.82 -17.11
N ALA A 226 -0.70 6.55 -17.17
CA ALA A 226 -1.20 5.49 -16.31
C ALA A 226 -0.78 5.69 -14.84
N MET A 227 0.50 5.96 -14.60
CA MET A 227 1.02 6.32 -13.28
C MET A 227 0.30 7.54 -12.69
N THR A 228 0.08 8.57 -13.51
CA THR A 228 -0.69 9.76 -13.09
C THR A 228 -2.11 9.39 -12.70
N ALA A 229 -2.77 8.50 -13.46
CA ALA A 229 -4.12 8.06 -13.16
C ALA A 229 -4.19 7.27 -11.85
N LEU A 230 -3.20 6.41 -11.58
CA LEU A 230 -3.08 5.65 -10.34
C LEU A 230 -2.96 6.56 -9.12
N VAL A 231 -1.94 7.43 -9.11
CA VAL A 231 -1.64 8.28 -7.94
C VAL A 231 -2.73 9.31 -7.66
N ARG A 232 -3.50 9.71 -8.69
CA ARG A 232 -4.63 10.65 -8.54
C ARG A 232 -5.95 9.99 -8.17
N ARG A 233 -6.03 8.65 -8.19
CA ARG A 233 -7.29 7.96 -7.91
C ARG A 233 -7.63 8.18 -6.44
N ARG A 234 -8.77 8.82 -6.18
CA ARG A 234 -9.28 9.26 -4.88
C ARG A 234 -10.77 9.04 -4.81
#